data_AF-A0AAE3VDF9-F1
#
_entry.id   AF-A0AAE3VDF9-F1
#
_cell.length_a   1.000
_cell.length_b   1.000
_cell.length_c   1.000
_cell.angle_alpha   90.00
_cell.angle_beta   90.00
_cell.angle_gamma   90.00
#
_symmetry.space_group_name_H-M   'P 1'
#
loop_
_entity.id
_entity.type
_entity.pdbx_description
1 polymer ?
#
loop_
_entity_poly.entity_id
_entity_poly.type
_entity_poly.pdbx_seq_one_letter_code
_entity_poly.pdbx_strand_id
1 'polypeptide(L)'
;MEQQETTVAMSYTRRCLLVIVLLLIACVVNADELGASLHLEGRMACQRGVARLITWQDAEGSWQQDPGLTAHAALALTAAAGEFLDAQAARQRALAFVQERLLRAATPLSPSASENEQQVAVGAVAMALRLFLREGALVPPESVGRLRDIVAAGKVPAADAMIVLDALLLMQQTNAGNAVLVGAKAGSESVHLSNQLLANIIANGDDAVPAGVRLAARMATGDVTVGAAARRRLEGVSGDGNGALLAELYWLARVLYAQGSSGDDTAAWRTQLMTVLLEMQRGDGGWGRVGDSPAARIVDSAWALQALAVLLAAAPQGGEWHR
;
A
#
# COMPACT_ATOMS: atom_id res chain seq x y z
N MET A 1 -48.46 38.13 34.76
CA MET A 1 -48.42 36.98 33.83
C MET A 1 -47.53 37.26 32.60
N GLU A 2 -47.48 38.49 32.07
CA GLU A 2 -46.65 38.83 30.89
C GLU A 2 -45.12 38.68 31.07
N GLN A 3 -44.58 38.87 32.28
CA GLN A 3 -43.13 38.72 32.51
C GLN A 3 -42.64 37.27 32.40
N GLN A 4 -43.50 36.26 32.60
CA GLN A 4 -43.09 34.87 32.60
C GLN A 4 -42.99 34.30 31.17
N GLU A 5 -43.80 34.81 30.24
CA GLU A 5 -43.80 34.42 28.82
C GLU A 5 -42.53 34.88 28.09
N THR A 6 -42.01 36.08 28.41
CA THR A 6 -40.80 36.62 27.76
C THR A 6 -39.52 35.83 28.10
N THR A 7 -39.40 35.33 29.33
CA THR A 7 -38.28 34.46 29.75
C THR A 7 -38.28 33.10 29.07
N VAL A 8 -39.46 32.51 28.84
CA VAL A 8 -39.57 31.22 28.15
C VAL A 8 -39.26 31.39 26.67
N ALA A 9 -39.78 32.44 26.02
CA ALA A 9 -39.49 32.74 24.62
C ALA A 9 -38.00 32.98 24.35
N MET A 10 -37.28 33.65 25.27
CA MET A 10 -35.83 33.86 25.19
C MET A 10 -35.01 32.57 25.33
N SER A 11 -35.47 31.62 26.15
CA SER A 11 -34.85 30.29 26.29
C SER A 11 -35.00 29.45 25.01
N TYR A 12 -36.18 29.49 24.38
CA TYR A 12 -36.44 28.78 23.13
C TYR A 12 -35.64 29.35 21.96
N THR A 13 -35.58 30.68 21.82
CA THR A 13 -34.77 31.31 20.76
C THR A 13 -33.28 31.01 20.92
N ARG A 14 -32.74 31.01 22.13
CA ARG A 14 -31.33 30.60 22.39
C ARG A 14 -31.07 29.14 22.05
N ARG A 15 -32.00 28.23 22.38
CA ARG A 15 -31.88 26.81 22.04
C ARG A 15 -31.99 26.57 20.54
N CYS A 16 -32.92 27.22 19.86
CA CYS A 16 -33.05 27.15 18.40
C CYS A 16 -31.80 27.71 17.72
N LEU A 17 -31.25 28.84 18.21
CA LEU A 17 -30.05 29.44 17.64
C LEU A 17 -28.81 28.56 17.88
N LEU A 18 -28.70 27.90 19.04
CA LEU A 18 -27.65 26.91 19.30
C LEU A 18 -27.77 25.67 18.40
N VAL A 19 -28.99 25.16 18.19
CA VAL A 19 -29.25 24.01 17.28
C VAL A 19 -28.95 24.40 15.83
N ILE A 20 -29.31 25.60 15.40
CA ILE A 20 -28.99 26.12 14.08
C ILE A 20 -27.48 26.33 13.93
N VAL A 21 -26.78 26.85 14.95
CA VAL A 21 -25.31 26.98 14.94
C VAL A 21 -24.64 25.60 14.91
N LEU A 22 -25.14 24.61 15.66
CA LEU A 22 -24.62 23.24 15.62
C LEU A 22 -24.88 22.55 14.28
N LEU A 23 -26.07 22.75 13.69
CA LEU A 23 -26.39 22.29 12.33
C LEU A 23 -25.53 23.00 11.28
N LEU A 24 -25.30 24.30 11.41
CA LEU A 24 -24.42 25.06 10.53
C LEU A 24 -22.96 24.65 10.70
N ILE A 25 -22.49 24.33 11.91
CA ILE A 25 -21.15 23.74 12.11
C ILE A 25 -21.09 22.35 11.47
N ALA A 26 -22.14 21.52 11.62
CA ALA A 26 -22.21 20.22 10.96
C ALA A 26 -22.29 20.33 9.42
N CYS A 27 -22.91 21.39 8.88
CA CYS A 27 -22.98 21.66 7.44
C CYS A 27 -21.76 22.42 6.88
N VAL A 28 -20.99 23.11 7.72
CA VAL A 28 -19.72 23.77 7.34
C VAL A 28 -18.54 22.79 7.40
N VAL A 29 -18.74 21.59 7.98
CA VAL A 29 -17.90 20.40 7.66
C VAL A 29 -18.30 19.89 6.27
N ASN A 30 -18.15 20.76 5.27
CA ASN A 30 -18.27 20.43 3.86
C ASN A 30 -17.00 19.69 3.43
N ALA A 31 -17.13 18.38 3.28
CA ALA A 31 -16.96 17.59 2.05
C ALA A 31 -15.69 17.71 1.16
N ASP A 32 -14.69 18.55 1.44
CA ASP A 32 -13.51 18.65 0.54
C ASP A 32 -12.22 17.98 1.06
N GLU A 33 -12.15 17.59 2.31
CA GLU A 33 -10.99 16.91 2.90
C GLU A 33 -11.52 15.83 3.84
N LEU A 34 -10.76 14.74 4.09
CA LEU A 34 -11.06 13.91 5.26
C LEU A 34 -11.35 14.86 6.43
N GLY A 35 -12.48 14.71 7.13
CA GLY A 35 -12.79 15.60 8.26
C GLY A 35 -11.54 15.73 9.13
N ALA A 36 -11.07 16.96 9.40
CA ALA A 36 -9.70 17.21 9.86
C ALA A 36 -9.25 16.32 11.05
N SER A 37 -10.20 15.95 11.91
CA SER A 37 -10.02 14.98 13.00
C SER A 37 -9.65 13.57 12.52
N LEU A 38 -10.30 13.05 11.48
CA LEU A 38 -10.02 11.74 10.90
C LEU A 38 -8.68 11.74 10.16
N HIS A 39 -8.34 12.83 9.47
CA HIS A 39 -7.03 12.97 8.85
C HIS A 39 -5.92 13.00 9.90
N LEU A 40 -6.11 13.74 10.99
CA LEU A 40 -5.19 13.75 12.12
C LEU A 40 -5.05 12.35 12.74
N GLU A 41 -6.16 11.66 12.99
CA GLU A 41 -6.10 10.31 13.55
C GLU A 41 -5.39 9.32 12.61
N GLY A 42 -5.60 9.43 11.30
CA GLY A 42 -4.84 8.67 10.29
C GLY A 42 -3.33 8.92 10.39
N ARG A 43 -2.90 10.17 10.56
CA ARG A 43 -1.48 10.50 10.77
C ARG A 43 -0.94 9.95 12.09
N MET A 44 -1.71 10.03 13.18
CA MET A 44 -1.33 9.46 14.47
C MET A 44 -1.24 7.93 14.39
N ALA A 45 -2.15 7.28 13.68
CA ALA A 45 -2.12 5.84 13.44
C ALA A 45 -0.88 5.43 12.64
N CYS A 46 -0.52 6.17 11.59
CA CYS A 46 0.74 5.98 10.86
C CYS A 46 1.95 6.08 11.80
N GLN A 47 2.01 7.10 12.65
CA GLN A 47 3.11 7.27 13.60
C GLN A 47 3.24 6.09 14.56
N ARG A 48 2.12 5.63 15.14
CA ARG A 48 2.10 4.45 16.02
C ARG A 48 2.58 3.20 15.28
N GLY A 49 2.13 3.00 14.05
CA GLY A 49 2.53 1.88 13.20
C GLY A 49 3.99 1.90 12.82
N VAL A 50 4.52 3.05 12.41
CA VAL A 50 5.95 3.25 12.11
C VAL A 50 6.80 2.96 13.33
N ALA A 51 6.46 3.56 14.48
CA ALA A 51 7.17 3.29 15.73
C ALA A 51 7.16 1.80 16.06
N ARG A 52 6.00 1.14 15.94
CA ARG A 52 5.88 -0.30 16.20
C ARG A 52 6.75 -1.14 15.27
N LEU A 53 6.74 -0.84 13.97
CA LEU A 53 7.54 -1.55 12.98
C LEU A 53 9.04 -1.43 13.29
N ILE A 54 9.51 -0.23 13.66
CA ILE A 54 10.90 0.01 14.08
C ILE A 54 11.26 -0.83 15.31
N THR A 55 10.37 -0.97 16.30
CA THR A 55 10.65 -1.80 17.50
C THR A 55 10.79 -3.30 17.20
N TRP A 56 10.30 -3.77 16.06
CA TRP A 56 10.46 -5.16 15.63
C TRP A 56 11.68 -5.39 14.73
N GLN A 57 12.43 -4.34 14.41
CA GLN A 57 13.63 -4.48 13.62
C GLN A 57 14.77 -5.05 14.47
N ASP A 58 15.43 -6.07 13.94
CA ASP A 58 16.63 -6.64 14.54
C ASP A 58 17.82 -5.66 14.43
N ALA A 59 18.88 -5.90 15.20
CA ALA A 59 20.05 -5.02 15.26
C ALA A 59 20.76 -4.89 13.89
N GLU A 60 20.75 -5.97 13.11
CA GLU A 60 21.27 -6.04 11.73
C GLU A 60 20.39 -5.32 10.70
N GLY A 61 19.22 -4.80 11.09
CA GLY A 61 18.31 -4.09 10.20
C GLY A 61 17.24 -4.96 9.54
N SER A 62 17.21 -6.27 9.81
CA SER A 62 16.18 -7.16 9.27
C SER A 62 14.90 -7.17 10.09
N TRP A 63 13.84 -7.66 9.48
CA TRP A 63 12.71 -8.22 10.20
C TRP A 63 12.76 -9.74 10.03
N GLN A 64 13.04 -10.46 11.13
CA GLN A 64 13.12 -11.93 11.16
C GLN A 64 14.12 -12.53 10.17
N GLN A 65 15.18 -11.79 9.84
CA GLN A 65 16.23 -12.22 8.91
C GLN A 65 15.70 -12.61 7.51
N ASP A 66 14.46 -12.26 7.18
CA ASP A 66 13.83 -12.56 5.91
C ASP A 66 13.97 -11.36 4.96
N PRO A 67 14.63 -11.50 3.79
CA PRO A 67 14.84 -10.39 2.87
C PRO A 67 13.54 -9.82 2.28
N GLY A 68 12.53 -10.65 2.03
CA GLY A 68 11.26 -10.21 1.44
C GLY A 68 10.43 -9.41 2.44
N LEU A 69 10.34 -9.90 3.67
CA LEU A 69 9.70 -9.23 4.79
C LEU A 69 10.41 -7.92 5.13
N THR A 70 11.74 -7.94 5.15
CA THR A 70 12.56 -6.74 5.39
C THR A 70 12.35 -5.70 4.30
N ALA A 71 12.30 -6.10 3.03
CA ALA A 71 12.00 -5.19 1.93
C ALA A 71 10.59 -4.60 2.02
N HIS A 72 9.60 -5.41 2.41
CA HIS A 72 8.23 -4.97 2.56
C HIS A 72 8.07 -3.95 3.70
N ALA A 73 8.67 -4.24 4.86
CA ALA A 73 8.69 -3.32 6.00
C ALA A 73 9.41 -2.00 5.65
N ALA A 74 10.54 -2.07 4.94
CA ALA A 74 11.26 -0.89 4.49
C ALA A 74 10.42 -0.02 3.54
N LEU A 75 9.71 -0.63 2.58
CA LEU A 75 8.78 0.08 1.69
C LEU A 75 7.65 0.78 2.46
N ALA A 76 7.12 0.12 3.50
CA ALA A 76 6.11 0.72 4.36
C ALA A 76 6.64 1.94 5.12
N LEU A 77 7.89 1.88 5.60
CA LEU A 77 8.56 3.04 6.20
C LEU A 77 8.75 4.16 5.19
N THR A 78 9.17 3.86 3.95
CA THR A 78 9.28 4.88 2.88
C THR A 78 7.96 5.60 2.63
N ALA A 79 6.85 4.86 2.59
CA ALA A 79 5.53 5.40 2.29
C ALA A 79 4.95 6.22 3.46
N ALA A 80 5.03 5.71 4.68
CA ALA A 80 4.28 6.24 5.83
C ALA A 80 5.08 7.17 6.75
N ALA A 81 6.41 7.15 6.69
CA ALA A 81 7.22 7.79 7.72
C ALA A 81 7.58 9.26 7.48
N GLY A 82 7.18 9.89 6.37
CA GLY A 82 7.53 11.29 6.10
C GLY A 82 9.01 11.60 6.40
N GLU A 83 9.28 12.63 7.22
CA GLU A 83 10.63 13.01 7.67
C GLU A 83 10.99 12.48 9.09
N PHE A 84 10.47 11.34 9.54
CA PHE A 84 10.89 10.76 10.82
C PHE A 84 12.32 10.20 10.71
N LEU A 85 13.27 10.81 11.42
CA LEU A 85 14.69 10.43 11.40
C LEU A 85 14.92 8.95 11.77
N ASP A 86 14.20 8.42 12.76
CA ASP A 86 14.34 7.02 13.19
C ASP A 86 13.90 6.04 12.10
N ALA A 87 12.87 6.39 11.34
CA ALA A 87 12.39 5.58 10.22
C ALA A 87 13.37 5.61 9.05
N GLN A 88 14.01 6.76 8.80
CA GLN A 88 15.09 6.86 7.80
C GLN A 88 16.27 5.96 8.18
N ALA A 89 16.71 5.97 9.44
CA ALA A 89 17.79 5.12 9.92
C ALA A 89 17.42 3.63 9.84
N ALA A 90 16.20 3.26 10.25
CA ALA A 90 15.71 1.89 10.14
C ALA A 90 15.67 1.41 8.69
N ARG A 91 15.17 2.24 7.77
CA ARG A 91 15.14 1.97 6.33
C ARG A 91 16.54 1.77 5.75
N GLN A 92 17.51 2.60 6.12
CA GLN A 92 18.89 2.46 5.64
C GLN A 92 19.53 1.14 6.08
N ARG A 93 19.32 0.72 7.34
CA ARG A 93 19.79 -0.59 7.81
C ARG A 93 19.12 -1.74 7.05
N ALA A 94 17.81 -1.64 6.81
CA ALA A 94 17.06 -2.63 6.06
C ALA A 94 17.54 -2.75 4.61
N LEU A 95 17.81 -1.62 3.95
CA LEU A 95 18.34 -1.57 2.59
C LEU A 95 19.71 -2.28 2.51
N ALA A 96 20.61 -1.98 3.45
CA ALA A 96 21.92 -2.61 3.53
C ALA A 96 21.80 -4.14 3.73
N PHE A 97 20.93 -4.58 4.64
CA PHE A 97 20.65 -6.01 4.85
C PHE A 97 20.13 -6.69 3.58
N VAL A 98 19.12 -6.13 2.91
CA VAL A 98 18.52 -6.72 1.70
C VAL A 98 19.54 -6.77 0.56
N GLN A 99 20.35 -5.72 0.39
CA GLN A 99 21.41 -5.68 -0.62
C GLN A 99 22.47 -6.74 -0.37
N GLU A 100 22.96 -6.88 0.86
CA GLU A 100 23.91 -7.92 1.25
C GLU A 100 23.36 -9.32 0.97
N ARG A 101 22.10 -9.58 1.34
CA ARG A 101 21.45 -10.88 1.15
C ARG A 101 21.25 -11.22 -0.32
N LEU A 102 20.83 -10.25 -1.14
CA LEU A 102 20.68 -10.47 -2.58
C LEU A 102 22.01 -10.67 -3.29
N LEU A 103 23.07 -9.96 -2.90
CA LEU A 103 24.42 -10.19 -3.44
C LEU A 103 24.95 -11.59 -3.11
N ARG A 104 24.67 -12.10 -1.89
CA ARG A 104 25.02 -13.48 -1.52
C ARG A 104 24.22 -14.52 -2.30
N ALA A 105 22.94 -14.27 -2.56
CA ALA A 105 22.07 -15.16 -3.34
C ALA A 105 22.39 -15.14 -4.85
N ALA A 106 22.96 -14.04 -5.35
CA ALA A 106 23.50 -13.87 -6.70
C ALA A 106 24.80 -14.66 -6.94
N THR A 107 25.56 -14.93 -5.88
CA THR A 107 26.74 -15.78 -5.99
C THR A 107 26.26 -17.22 -6.31
N PRO A 108 26.76 -17.89 -7.37
CA PRO A 108 26.26 -19.20 -7.75
C PRO A 108 26.39 -20.16 -6.58
N LEU A 109 25.23 -20.57 -6.05
CA LEU A 109 25.15 -21.57 -4.99
C LEU A 109 25.84 -22.84 -5.47
N SER A 110 26.64 -23.43 -4.59
CA SER A 110 27.16 -24.79 -4.76
C SER A 110 26.01 -25.71 -5.23
N PRO A 111 26.26 -26.69 -6.13
CA PRO A 111 25.24 -27.62 -6.63
C PRO A 111 24.56 -28.48 -5.54
N SER A 112 24.91 -28.27 -4.27
CA SER A 112 24.35 -28.90 -3.08
C SER A 112 23.35 -28.03 -2.30
N ALA A 113 23.05 -26.81 -2.73
CA ALA A 113 22.05 -25.96 -2.07
C ALA A 113 20.65 -26.56 -2.21
N SER A 114 19.90 -26.60 -1.13
CA SER A 114 18.57 -27.23 -1.11
C SER A 114 17.57 -26.44 -1.98
N GLU A 115 16.56 -27.11 -2.56
CA GLU A 115 15.48 -26.44 -3.33
C GLU A 115 14.81 -25.28 -2.56
N ASN A 116 14.82 -25.34 -1.22
CA ASN A 116 14.31 -24.28 -0.33
C ASN A 116 15.20 -23.01 -0.32
N GLU A 117 16.52 -23.13 -0.49
CA GLU A 117 17.44 -21.97 -0.58
C GLU A 117 17.39 -21.32 -1.98
N GLN A 118 17.07 -22.11 -3.00
CA GLN A 118 16.80 -21.60 -4.35
C GLN A 118 15.42 -20.94 -4.47
N GLN A 119 14.49 -21.21 -3.55
CA GLN A 119 13.22 -20.50 -3.40
C GLN A 119 13.30 -19.34 -2.40
N VAL A 120 14.19 -18.37 -2.61
CA VAL A 120 13.79 -17.00 -2.27
C VAL A 120 12.50 -16.75 -3.06
N ALA A 121 11.36 -16.75 -2.35
CA ALA A 121 10.04 -16.69 -2.95
C ALA A 121 9.99 -15.55 -3.97
N VAL A 122 9.39 -15.79 -5.13
CA VAL A 122 9.32 -14.82 -6.24
C VAL A 122 8.88 -13.44 -5.73
N GLY A 123 7.90 -13.42 -4.81
CA GLY A 123 7.47 -12.22 -4.09
C GLY A 123 8.56 -11.50 -3.31
N ALA A 124 9.49 -12.20 -2.66
CA ALA A 124 10.60 -11.59 -1.92
C ALA A 124 11.60 -10.89 -2.85
N VAL A 125 11.96 -11.52 -3.98
CA VAL A 125 12.80 -10.87 -5.01
C VAL A 125 12.08 -9.65 -5.59
N ALA A 126 10.80 -9.79 -5.94
CA ALA A 126 10.01 -8.68 -6.47
C ALA A 126 9.88 -7.54 -5.45
N MET A 127 9.67 -7.83 -4.17
CA MET A 127 9.57 -6.84 -3.11
C MET A 127 10.89 -6.07 -2.93
N ALA A 128 12.02 -6.77 -2.94
CA ALA A 128 13.33 -6.14 -2.86
C ALA A 128 13.62 -5.25 -4.09
N LEU A 129 13.24 -5.70 -5.29
CA LEU A 129 13.32 -4.88 -6.49
C LEU A 129 12.46 -3.62 -6.39
N ARG A 130 11.22 -3.73 -5.88
CA ARG A 130 10.35 -2.56 -5.62
C ARG A 130 11.03 -1.57 -4.67
N LEU A 131 11.64 -2.05 -3.58
CA LEU A 131 12.38 -1.20 -2.64
C LEU A 131 13.52 -0.46 -3.37
N PHE A 132 14.39 -1.18 -4.07
CA PHE A 132 15.53 -0.56 -4.74
C PHE A 132 15.12 0.47 -5.80
N LEU A 133 14.12 0.15 -6.63
CA LEU A 133 13.64 1.05 -7.68
C LEU A 133 13.02 2.32 -7.09
N ARG A 134 12.28 2.22 -5.98
CA ARG A 134 11.66 3.39 -5.32
C ARG A 134 12.67 4.24 -4.55
N GLU A 135 13.71 3.63 -4.00
CA GLU A 135 14.80 4.34 -3.31
C GLU A 135 15.88 4.87 -4.28
N GLY A 136 15.77 4.60 -5.58
CA GLY A 136 16.81 4.95 -6.55
C GLY A 136 18.14 4.22 -6.29
N ALA A 137 18.11 3.08 -5.60
CA ALA A 137 19.28 2.28 -5.27
C ALA A 137 19.71 1.42 -6.47
N LEU A 138 20.98 0.98 -6.45
CA LEU A 138 21.50 0.09 -7.49
C LEU A 138 20.79 -1.27 -7.44
N VAL A 139 20.11 -1.62 -8.52
CA VAL A 139 19.44 -2.90 -8.68
C VAL A 139 20.45 -3.96 -9.16
N PRO A 140 20.60 -5.11 -8.47
CA PRO A 140 21.45 -6.19 -8.94
C PRO A 140 20.89 -6.79 -10.27
N PRO A 141 21.68 -6.85 -11.36
CA PRO A 141 21.19 -7.29 -12.67
C PRO A 141 20.71 -8.75 -12.65
N GLU A 142 21.33 -9.58 -11.83
CA GLU A 142 20.96 -10.99 -11.67
C GLU A 142 19.58 -11.19 -11.03
N SER A 143 19.20 -10.30 -10.11
CA SER A 143 17.85 -10.32 -9.52
C SER A 143 16.78 -9.98 -10.55
N VAL A 144 17.09 -9.07 -11.48
CA VAL A 144 16.21 -8.72 -12.61
C VAL A 144 16.09 -9.88 -13.59
N GLY A 145 17.21 -10.49 -13.98
CA GLY A 145 17.23 -11.67 -14.86
C GLY A 145 16.41 -12.81 -14.28
N ARG A 146 16.66 -13.15 -13.01
CA ARG A 146 15.91 -14.18 -12.28
C ARG A 146 14.41 -13.91 -12.25
N LEU A 147 13.99 -12.67 -11.97
CA LEU A 147 12.56 -12.33 -11.97
C LEU A 147 11.95 -12.52 -13.36
N ARG A 148 12.65 -12.09 -14.42
CA ARG A 148 12.18 -12.25 -15.81
C ARG A 148 12.06 -13.71 -16.20
N ASP A 149 13.04 -14.54 -15.88
CA ASP A 149 13.04 -15.98 -16.18
C ASP A 149 11.85 -16.70 -15.52
N ILE A 150 11.56 -16.35 -14.27
CA ILE A 150 10.42 -16.91 -13.52
C ILE A 150 9.08 -16.50 -14.14
N VAL A 151 8.95 -15.22 -14.53
CA VAL A 151 7.73 -14.71 -15.19
C VAL A 151 7.56 -15.36 -16.57
N ALA A 152 8.63 -15.45 -17.36
CA ALA A 152 8.62 -16.08 -18.67
C ALA A 152 8.25 -17.57 -18.60
N ALA A 153 8.68 -18.26 -17.53
CA ALA A 153 8.32 -19.64 -17.25
C ALA A 153 6.87 -19.81 -16.77
N GLY A 154 6.12 -18.74 -16.53
CA GLY A 154 4.75 -18.79 -16.01
C GLY A 154 4.64 -19.30 -14.57
N LYS A 155 5.73 -19.23 -13.79
CA LYS A 155 5.84 -19.82 -12.44
C LYS A 155 5.55 -18.83 -11.31
N VAL A 156 4.81 -17.75 -11.58
CA VAL A 156 4.49 -16.72 -10.58
C VAL A 156 3.28 -17.17 -9.76
N PRO A 157 3.40 -17.33 -8.43
CA PRO A 157 2.25 -17.62 -7.57
C PRO A 157 1.21 -16.49 -7.64
N ALA A 158 -0.08 -16.84 -7.60
CA ALA A 158 -1.17 -15.88 -7.67
C ALA A 158 -1.08 -14.78 -6.57
N ALA A 159 -0.64 -15.15 -5.37
CA ALA A 159 -0.45 -14.25 -4.24
C ALA A 159 0.64 -13.18 -4.48
N ASP A 160 1.65 -13.48 -5.31
CA ASP A 160 2.77 -12.59 -5.59
C ASP A 160 2.58 -11.79 -6.89
N ALA A 161 1.59 -12.15 -7.71
CA ALA A 161 1.47 -11.69 -9.09
C ALA A 161 1.44 -10.16 -9.22
N MET A 162 0.73 -9.44 -8.33
CA MET A 162 0.73 -7.97 -8.38
C MET A 162 2.02 -7.33 -7.91
N ILE A 163 2.70 -7.93 -6.93
CA ILE A 163 3.98 -7.42 -6.44
C ILE A 163 5.00 -7.54 -7.56
N VAL A 164 5.01 -8.68 -8.26
CA VAL A 164 5.85 -8.92 -9.44
C VAL A 164 5.50 -7.96 -10.56
N LEU A 165 4.21 -7.75 -10.86
CA LEU A 165 3.77 -6.82 -11.88
C LEU A 165 4.20 -5.37 -11.57
N ASP A 166 3.98 -4.90 -10.33
CA ASP A 166 4.37 -3.55 -9.89
C ASP A 166 5.90 -3.37 -10.02
N ALA A 167 6.70 -4.39 -9.69
CA ALA A 167 8.15 -4.37 -9.90
C ALA A 167 8.52 -4.25 -11.39
N LEU A 168 7.88 -5.03 -12.28
CA LEU A 168 8.10 -4.97 -13.72
C LEU A 168 7.75 -3.59 -14.30
N LEU A 169 6.62 -3.00 -13.87
CA LEU A 169 6.20 -1.67 -14.30
C LEU A 169 7.17 -0.58 -13.83
N LEU A 170 7.63 -0.63 -12.58
CA LEU A 170 8.65 0.30 -12.07
C LEU A 170 9.95 0.21 -12.89
N MET A 171 10.41 -1.00 -13.24
CA MET A 171 11.60 -1.17 -14.09
C MET A 171 11.42 -0.56 -15.47
N GLN A 172 10.24 -0.69 -16.09
CA GLN A 172 9.95 -0.07 -17.38
C GLN A 172 10.06 1.46 -17.29
N GLN A 173 9.59 2.06 -16.21
CA GLN A 173 9.65 3.50 -15.99
C GLN A 173 11.07 4.01 -15.78
N THR A 174 11.85 3.34 -14.95
CA THR A 174 13.26 3.69 -14.73
C THR A 174 14.05 3.60 -16.04
N ASN A 175 13.77 2.61 -16.88
CA ASN A 175 14.42 2.47 -18.19
C ASN A 175 13.95 3.55 -19.20
N ALA A 176 12.69 3.95 -19.16
CA ALA A 176 12.17 5.03 -19.99
C ALA A 176 12.74 6.40 -19.59
N GLY A 177 12.97 6.63 -18.28
CA GLY A 177 13.65 7.83 -17.78
C GLY A 177 15.16 7.86 -18.08
N ASN A 178 15.81 6.70 -18.16
CA ASN A 178 17.24 6.52 -18.45
C ASN A 178 17.53 6.10 -19.90
N ALA A 179 16.66 6.47 -20.86
CA ALA A 179 16.69 6.03 -22.27
C ALA A 179 17.99 6.32 -23.05
N VAL A 180 19.01 6.89 -22.41
CA VAL A 180 20.34 7.10 -23.01
C VAL A 180 21.24 5.85 -22.92
N LEU A 181 20.95 4.85 -22.07
CA LEU A 181 21.95 3.78 -21.78
C LEU A 181 21.50 2.31 -21.87
N VAL A 182 20.22 1.99 -22.10
CA VAL A 182 19.78 0.58 -22.18
C VAL A 182 18.99 0.34 -23.46
N GLY A 183 19.53 -0.45 -24.38
CA GLY A 183 19.02 -0.66 -25.73
C GLY A 183 17.55 -1.11 -25.81
N ALA A 184 16.88 -0.69 -26.89
CA ALA A 184 15.43 -0.85 -27.15
C ALA A 184 14.87 -2.28 -26.99
N LYS A 185 15.71 -3.33 -27.03
CA LYS A 185 15.31 -4.74 -26.92
C LYS A 185 14.91 -5.16 -25.49
N ALA A 186 15.50 -4.55 -24.46
CA ALA A 186 15.16 -4.82 -23.06
C ALA A 186 13.79 -4.24 -22.66
N GLY A 187 13.37 -3.14 -23.33
CA GLY A 187 12.07 -2.53 -23.13
C GLY A 187 10.91 -3.40 -23.64
N SER A 188 11.06 -3.99 -24.84
CA SER A 188 10.01 -4.83 -25.45
C SER A 188 9.73 -6.12 -24.68
N GLU A 189 10.77 -6.75 -24.13
CA GLU A 189 10.64 -7.99 -23.34
C GLU A 189 9.90 -7.74 -22.02
N SER A 190 10.27 -6.67 -21.31
CA SER A 190 9.61 -6.32 -20.05
C SER A 190 8.13 -5.98 -20.24
N VAL A 191 7.76 -5.36 -21.37
CA VAL A 191 6.37 -5.06 -21.74
C VAL A 191 5.59 -6.34 -22.07
N HIS A 192 6.20 -7.28 -22.78
CA HIS A 192 5.58 -8.57 -23.06
C HIS A 192 5.29 -9.35 -21.77
N LEU A 193 6.27 -9.44 -20.87
CA LEU A 193 6.13 -10.14 -19.58
C LEU A 193 5.06 -9.49 -18.67
N SER A 194 5.00 -8.15 -18.62
CA SER A 194 3.94 -7.46 -17.85
C SER A 194 2.55 -7.74 -18.42
N ASN A 195 2.41 -7.76 -19.75
CA ASN A 195 1.13 -8.04 -20.41
C ASN A 195 0.67 -9.49 -20.19
N GLN A 196 1.60 -10.45 -20.23
CA GLN A 196 1.31 -11.85 -19.94
C GLN A 196 0.84 -12.02 -18.48
N LEU A 197 1.53 -11.40 -17.53
CA LEU A 197 1.16 -11.49 -16.11
C LEU A 197 -0.18 -10.80 -15.83
N LEU A 198 -0.46 -9.65 -16.45
CA LEU A 198 -1.75 -8.98 -16.41
C LEU A 198 -2.88 -9.88 -16.89
N ALA A 199 -2.70 -10.50 -18.06
CA ALA A 199 -3.69 -11.44 -18.60
C ALA A 199 -3.95 -12.61 -17.64
N ASN A 200 -2.90 -13.17 -17.02
CA ASN A 200 -3.04 -14.25 -16.05
C ASN A 200 -3.80 -13.82 -14.78
N ILE A 201 -3.51 -12.63 -14.24
CA ILE A 201 -4.21 -12.10 -13.06
C ILE A 201 -5.70 -11.89 -13.35
N ILE A 202 -6.03 -11.39 -14.55
CA ILE A 202 -7.41 -11.13 -14.96
C ILE A 202 -8.16 -12.43 -15.27
N ALA A 203 -7.49 -13.41 -15.87
CA ALA A 203 -8.08 -14.70 -16.23
C ALA A 203 -8.31 -15.62 -15.02
N ASN A 204 -7.50 -15.48 -13.96
CA ASN A 204 -7.70 -16.22 -12.71
C ASN A 204 -8.94 -15.70 -11.98
N GLY A 205 -9.92 -16.58 -11.77
CA GLY A 205 -11.21 -16.28 -11.16
C GLY A 205 -11.14 -15.81 -9.70
N ASP A 206 -12.32 -15.54 -9.13
CA ASP A 206 -12.48 -14.86 -7.84
C ASP A 206 -11.78 -15.54 -6.65
N ASP A 207 -11.53 -16.86 -6.72
CA ASP A 207 -11.03 -17.66 -5.61
C ASP A 207 -9.51 -17.62 -5.41
N ALA A 208 -8.73 -17.25 -6.43
CA ALA A 208 -7.26 -17.32 -6.38
C ALA A 208 -6.58 -15.99 -6.04
N VAL A 209 -7.29 -14.88 -6.20
CA VAL A 209 -6.73 -13.53 -6.17
C VAL A 209 -7.72 -12.58 -5.47
N PRO A 210 -7.31 -11.68 -4.58
CA PRO A 210 -8.22 -10.70 -3.99
C PRO A 210 -8.84 -9.74 -5.04
N ALA A 211 -10.06 -9.28 -4.83
CA ALA A 211 -10.74 -8.43 -5.82
C ALA A 211 -10.02 -7.10 -6.05
N GLY A 212 -9.50 -6.47 -4.99
CA GLY A 212 -8.65 -5.27 -5.10
C GLY A 212 -7.43 -5.45 -6.00
N VAL A 213 -6.79 -6.62 -5.95
CA VAL A 213 -5.68 -6.97 -6.84
C VAL A 213 -6.13 -7.01 -8.31
N ARG A 214 -7.22 -7.71 -8.61
CA ARG A 214 -7.73 -7.81 -9.99
C ARG A 214 -8.11 -6.45 -10.55
N LEU A 215 -8.72 -5.60 -9.72
CA LEU A 215 -9.08 -4.23 -10.11
C LEU A 215 -7.84 -3.39 -10.40
N ALA A 216 -6.78 -3.52 -9.59
CA ALA A 216 -5.49 -2.87 -9.85
C ALA A 216 -4.85 -3.36 -11.15
N ALA A 217 -4.90 -4.67 -11.44
CA ALA A 217 -4.43 -5.21 -12.71
C ALA A 217 -5.22 -4.66 -13.90
N ARG A 218 -6.56 -4.64 -13.83
CA ARG A 218 -7.41 -4.04 -14.87
C ARG A 218 -7.12 -2.56 -15.05
N MET A 219 -6.93 -1.82 -13.96
CA MET A 219 -6.59 -0.40 -14.02
C MET A 219 -5.25 -0.17 -14.73
N ALA A 220 -4.25 -1.02 -14.51
CA ALA A 220 -2.97 -0.96 -15.22
C ALA A 220 -3.08 -1.24 -16.73
N THR A 221 -4.17 -1.86 -17.19
CA THR A 221 -4.50 -1.98 -18.64
C THR A 221 -5.21 -0.74 -19.21
N GLY A 222 -5.47 0.28 -18.39
CA GLY A 222 -6.17 1.51 -18.81
C GLY A 222 -7.69 1.42 -18.74
N ASP A 223 -8.25 0.39 -18.08
CA ASP A 223 -9.69 0.26 -17.89
C ASP A 223 -10.22 1.34 -16.94
N VAL A 224 -10.92 2.33 -17.50
CA VAL A 224 -11.52 3.46 -16.77
C VAL A 224 -12.76 3.08 -15.94
N THR A 225 -13.31 1.87 -16.11
CA THR A 225 -14.52 1.44 -15.40
C THR A 225 -14.24 0.86 -14.01
N VAL A 226 -12.96 0.62 -13.70
CA VAL A 226 -12.52 -0.03 -12.45
C VAL A 226 -12.78 0.81 -11.20
N GLY A 227 -12.86 2.15 -11.30
CA GLY A 227 -13.15 3.02 -10.15
C GLY A 227 -14.52 2.72 -9.54
N ALA A 228 -15.56 2.57 -10.36
CA ALA A 228 -16.91 2.23 -9.89
C ALA A 228 -16.99 0.79 -9.33
N ALA A 229 -16.18 -0.13 -9.82
CA ALA A 229 -16.09 -1.49 -9.28
C ALA A 229 -15.33 -1.52 -7.94
N ALA A 230 -14.26 -0.73 -7.80
CA ALA A 230 -13.51 -0.59 -6.56
C ALA A 230 -14.37 0.01 -5.43
N ARG A 231 -15.19 1.02 -5.75
CA ARG A 231 -16.16 1.59 -4.78
C ARG A 231 -17.16 0.55 -4.28
N ARG A 232 -17.83 -0.15 -5.19
CA ARG A 232 -18.76 -1.23 -4.83
C ARG A 232 -18.10 -2.33 -4.00
N ARG A 233 -16.83 -2.64 -4.29
CA ARG A 233 -16.08 -3.61 -3.48
C ARG A 233 -15.84 -3.09 -2.06
N LEU A 234 -15.44 -1.82 -1.93
CA LEU A 234 -15.20 -1.18 -0.63
C LEU A 234 -16.47 -1.12 0.24
N GLU A 235 -17.64 -0.84 -0.34
CA GLU A 235 -18.95 -0.91 0.33
C GLU A 235 -19.24 -2.28 0.97
N GLY A 236 -18.72 -3.36 0.39
CA GLY A 236 -18.87 -4.73 0.89
C GLY A 236 -17.75 -5.21 1.82
N VAL A 237 -16.78 -4.36 2.17
CA VAL A 237 -15.72 -4.73 3.12
C VAL A 237 -16.19 -4.50 4.55
N SER A 238 -16.21 -5.56 5.36
CA SER A 238 -16.37 -5.49 6.82
C SER A 238 -15.01 -5.68 7.52
N GLY A 239 -14.87 -5.12 8.72
CA GLY A 239 -13.64 -5.11 9.52
C GLY A 239 -13.15 -6.45 10.09
N ASP A 240 -13.61 -7.58 9.56
CA ASP A 240 -13.16 -8.91 9.99
C ASP A 240 -11.74 -9.17 9.44
N GLY A 241 -10.73 -8.70 10.18
CA GLY A 241 -9.34 -8.56 9.75
C GLY A 241 -8.63 -9.86 9.40
N ASN A 242 -8.80 -10.36 8.17
CA ASN A 242 -7.95 -11.37 7.54
C ASN A 242 -6.72 -10.69 6.93
N GLY A 243 -5.52 -11.26 6.97
CA GLY A 243 -4.32 -10.65 6.38
C GLY A 243 -4.44 -10.36 4.87
N ALA A 244 -5.20 -11.19 4.14
CA ALA A 244 -5.56 -10.92 2.74
C ALA A 244 -6.36 -9.62 2.54
N LEU A 245 -7.09 -9.18 3.57
CA LEU A 245 -7.89 -7.97 3.54
C LEU A 245 -7.03 -6.71 3.50
N LEU A 246 -5.93 -6.66 4.24
CA LEU A 246 -5.06 -5.47 4.28
C LEU A 246 -4.33 -5.24 2.94
N ALA A 247 -3.87 -6.32 2.31
CA ALA A 247 -3.35 -6.26 0.95
C ALA A 247 -4.43 -5.79 -0.04
N GLU A 248 -5.65 -6.31 0.08
CA GLU A 248 -6.78 -5.88 -0.75
C GLU A 248 -7.10 -4.39 -0.56
N LEU A 249 -7.18 -3.90 0.68
CA LEU A 249 -7.44 -2.50 1.01
C LEU A 249 -6.37 -1.57 0.43
N TYR A 250 -5.09 -1.96 0.48
CA TYR A 250 -4.01 -1.23 -0.17
C TYR A 250 -4.23 -1.10 -1.69
N TRP A 251 -4.54 -2.20 -2.38
CA TRP A 251 -4.76 -2.16 -3.83
C TRP A 251 -6.02 -1.39 -4.21
N LEU A 252 -7.10 -1.49 -3.43
CA LEU A 252 -8.30 -0.66 -3.61
C LEU A 252 -7.98 0.82 -3.43
N ALA A 253 -7.22 1.19 -2.40
CA ALA A 253 -6.81 2.57 -2.16
C ALA A 253 -6.04 3.14 -3.36
N ARG A 254 -5.12 2.36 -3.95
CA ARG A 254 -4.39 2.80 -5.16
C ARG A 254 -5.30 2.99 -6.37
N VAL A 255 -6.23 2.06 -6.61
CA VAL A 255 -7.19 2.17 -7.74
C VAL A 255 -8.04 3.41 -7.59
N LEU A 256 -8.61 3.62 -6.40
CA LEU A 256 -9.47 4.77 -6.11
C LEU A 256 -8.71 6.09 -6.14
N TYR A 257 -7.47 6.09 -5.64
CA TYR A 257 -6.58 7.25 -5.74
C TYR A 257 -6.36 7.63 -7.20
N ALA A 258 -5.90 6.71 -8.05
CA ALA A 258 -5.60 7.03 -9.45
C ALA A 258 -6.83 7.42 -10.30
N GLN A 259 -8.02 6.96 -9.90
CA GLN A 259 -9.30 7.30 -10.55
C GLN A 259 -9.98 8.54 -9.93
N GLY A 260 -9.38 9.14 -8.90
CA GLY A 260 -9.99 10.23 -8.14
C GLY A 260 -10.20 11.49 -8.97
N SER A 261 -11.47 11.85 -9.18
CA SER A 261 -11.93 13.20 -9.53
C SER A 261 -12.11 14.03 -8.26
N SER A 262 -11.73 15.31 -8.27
CA SER A 262 -11.96 16.24 -7.15
C SER A 262 -13.45 16.32 -6.76
N GLY A 263 -13.75 16.43 -5.46
CA GLY A 263 -15.10 16.61 -4.91
C GLY A 263 -15.56 15.50 -3.97
N ASP A 264 -16.86 15.53 -3.60
CA ASP A 264 -17.52 14.70 -2.58
C ASP A 264 -17.26 13.19 -2.72
N ASP A 265 -17.24 12.67 -3.95
CA ASP A 265 -16.99 11.25 -4.23
C ASP A 265 -15.61 10.81 -3.72
N THR A 266 -14.61 11.70 -3.77
CA THR A 266 -13.26 11.42 -3.26
C THR A 266 -13.21 11.42 -1.73
N ALA A 267 -13.99 12.28 -1.08
CA ALA A 267 -14.07 12.31 0.38
C ALA A 267 -14.73 11.04 0.94
N ALA A 268 -15.75 10.50 0.25
CA ALA A 268 -16.50 9.33 0.70
C ALA A 268 -15.65 8.06 0.80
N TRP A 269 -14.97 7.66 -0.28
CA TRP A 269 -14.19 6.41 -0.28
C TRP A 269 -12.98 6.50 0.66
N ARG A 270 -12.35 7.68 0.76
CA ARG A 270 -11.22 7.88 1.67
C ARG A 270 -11.63 7.74 3.12
N THR A 271 -12.76 8.35 3.49
CA THR A 271 -13.32 8.28 4.83
C THR A 271 -13.61 6.83 5.20
N GLN A 272 -14.29 6.09 4.34
CA GLN A 272 -14.62 4.69 4.60
C GLN A 272 -13.38 3.81 4.78
N LEU A 273 -12.40 3.91 3.87
CA LEU A 273 -11.19 3.09 3.93
C LEU A 273 -10.33 3.44 5.15
N MET A 274 -10.22 4.73 5.48
CA MET A 274 -9.52 5.20 6.68
C MET A 274 -10.16 4.63 7.95
N THR A 275 -11.49 4.70 8.08
CA THR A 275 -12.19 4.15 9.25
C THR A 275 -11.91 2.67 9.44
N VAL A 276 -12.00 1.86 8.38
CA VAL A 276 -11.69 0.42 8.44
C VAL A 276 -10.26 0.17 8.92
N LEU A 277 -9.27 0.89 8.36
CA LEU A 277 -7.87 0.73 8.77
C LEU A 277 -7.62 1.14 10.22
N LEU A 278 -8.29 2.19 10.70
CA LEU A 278 -8.18 2.64 12.08
C LEU A 278 -8.81 1.64 13.07
N GLU A 279 -9.98 1.10 12.74
CA GLU A 279 -10.65 0.07 13.56
C GLU A 279 -9.82 -1.22 13.65
N MET A 280 -9.08 -1.55 12.59
CA MET A 280 -8.20 -2.72 12.56
C MET A 280 -6.87 -2.50 13.29
N GLN A 281 -6.52 -1.27 13.68
CA GLN A 281 -5.27 -1.01 14.39
C GLN A 281 -5.36 -1.50 15.83
N ARG A 282 -4.40 -2.33 16.24
CA ARG A 282 -4.31 -2.80 17.62
C ARG A 282 -3.83 -1.68 18.55
N GLY A 283 -4.08 -1.84 19.84
CA GLY A 283 -3.58 -0.93 20.89
C GLY A 283 -2.05 -0.81 20.97
N ASP A 284 -1.28 -1.73 20.35
CA ASP A 284 0.17 -1.65 20.25
C ASP A 284 0.67 -0.88 19.01
N GLY A 285 -0.25 -0.31 18.21
CA GLY A 285 0.04 0.44 16.99
C GLY A 285 0.20 -0.41 15.74
N GLY A 286 0.27 -1.74 15.84
CA GLY A 286 0.39 -2.63 14.68
C GLY A 286 -0.96 -3.12 14.14
N TRP A 287 -0.92 -3.80 12.99
CA TRP A 287 -2.06 -4.49 12.38
C TRP A 287 -1.85 -6.01 12.37
N GLY A 288 -2.93 -6.76 12.12
CA GLY A 288 -2.99 -8.22 12.16
C GLY A 288 -3.60 -8.77 13.46
N ARG A 289 -3.95 -10.06 13.51
CA ARG A 289 -4.69 -10.64 14.64
C ARG A 289 -3.78 -10.96 15.83
N VAL A 290 -4.38 -10.98 17.00
CA VAL A 290 -3.75 -11.54 18.20
C VAL A 290 -3.67 -13.05 18.03
N GLY A 291 -2.45 -13.61 18.02
CA GLY A 291 -2.20 -15.03 17.78
C GLY A 291 -1.51 -15.32 16.45
N ASP A 292 -1.49 -14.36 15.52
CA ASP A 292 -0.74 -14.49 14.27
C ASP A 292 0.77 -14.56 14.53
N SER A 293 1.49 -15.19 13.60
CA SER A 293 2.95 -15.25 13.64
C SER A 293 3.54 -13.82 13.61
N PRO A 294 4.72 -13.59 14.20
CA PRO A 294 5.40 -12.30 14.09
C PRO A 294 5.54 -11.83 12.64
N ALA A 295 5.80 -12.74 11.70
CA ALA A 295 5.95 -12.41 10.28
C ALA A 295 4.64 -11.90 9.67
N ALA A 296 3.52 -12.58 9.93
CA ALA A 296 2.21 -12.16 9.44
C ALA A 296 1.85 -10.76 9.96
N ARG A 297 2.10 -10.46 11.24
CA ARG A 297 1.82 -9.12 11.81
C ARG A 297 2.66 -8.01 11.19
N ILE A 298 3.90 -8.31 10.78
CA ILE A 298 4.75 -7.35 10.07
C ILE A 298 4.22 -7.11 8.66
N VAL A 299 3.84 -8.18 7.93
CA VAL A 299 3.22 -8.06 6.60
C VAL A 299 1.94 -7.22 6.65
N ASP A 300 1.06 -7.51 7.60
CA ASP A 300 -0.19 -6.79 7.80
C ASP A 300 0.05 -5.32 8.13
N SER A 301 0.98 -5.03 9.04
CA SER A 301 1.36 -3.66 9.38
C SER A 301 1.97 -2.92 8.19
N ALA A 302 2.78 -3.59 7.38
CA ALA A 302 3.39 -3.00 6.19
C ALA A 302 2.35 -2.65 5.11
N TRP A 303 1.35 -3.51 4.90
CA TRP A 303 0.25 -3.20 3.97
C TRP A 303 -0.64 -2.06 4.48
N ALA A 304 -1.00 -2.08 5.76
CA ALA A 304 -1.82 -1.03 6.38
C ALA A 304 -1.14 0.34 6.28
N LEU A 305 0.17 0.41 6.60
CA LEU A 305 0.94 1.65 6.50
C LEU A 305 1.02 2.19 5.07
N GLN A 306 1.23 1.32 4.08
CA GLN A 306 1.20 1.74 2.67
C GLN A 306 -0.19 2.23 2.26
N ALA A 307 -1.27 1.57 2.71
CA ALA A 307 -2.64 2.02 2.41
C ALA A 307 -2.94 3.39 3.04
N LEU A 308 -2.55 3.59 4.31
CA LEU A 308 -2.70 4.88 4.99
C LEU A 308 -1.89 5.99 4.29
N ALA A 309 -0.68 5.70 3.82
CA ALA A 309 0.13 6.65 3.06
C ALA A 309 -0.60 7.11 1.79
N VAL A 310 -1.22 6.20 1.04
CA VAL A 310 -2.03 6.53 -0.15
C VAL A 310 -3.23 7.41 0.21
N LEU A 311 -3.90 7.12 1.34
CA LEU A 311 -5.06 7.90 1.79
C LEU A 311 -4.71 9.31 2.26
N LEU A 312 -3.53 9.47 2.88
CA LEU A 312 -3.05 10.74 3.42
C LEU A 312 -2.35 11.61 2.37
N ALA A 313 -2.02 11.05 1.19
CA ALA A 313 -1.47 11.79 0.08
C ALA A 313 -2.46 12.82 -0.48
N ALA A 314 -1.93 13.95 -0.99
CA ALA A 314 -2.72 14.96 -1.67
C ALA A 314 -3.49 14.34 -2.85
N ALA A 315 -4.65 14.91 -3.21
CA ALA A 315 -5.41 14.42 -4.35
C ALA A 315 -4.55 14.41 -5.63
N PRO A 316 -4.61 13.33 -6.44
CA PRO A 316 -3.79 13.24 -7.64
C PRO A 316 -4.23 14.30 -8.65
N GLN A 317 -3.25 15.00 -9.22
CA GLN A 317 -3.47 15.85 -10.38
C GLN A 317 -3.48 14.96 -11.63
N GLY A 318 -4.59 14.30 -11.90
CA GLY A 318 -4.87 13.56 -13.14
C GLY A 318 -4.00 12.33 -13.41
N GLY A 319 -4.59 11.13 -13.27
CA GLY A 319 -4.14 9.89 -13.95
C GLY A 319 -2.79 9.29 -13.53
N GLU A 320 -2.06 9.89 -12.59
CA GLU A 320 -0.76 9.35 -12.16
C GLU A 320 -0.93 8.16 -11.19
N TRP A 321 -0.77 6.94 -11.72
CA TRP A 321 -0.77 5.68 -10.97
C TRP A 321 0.50 5.44 -10.12
N HIS A 322 1.54 6.24 -10.29
CA HIS A 322 2.92 5.86 -9.98
C HIS A 322 3.66 6.67 -8.90
N ARG A 323 2.98 7.54 -8.15
CA ARG A 323 3.57 8.09 -6.91
C ARG A 323 3.45 7.04 -5.80
#